data_AF-A0A949SS67-F1
#
_entry.id   AF-A0A949SS67-F1
#
_cell.length_a   1.000
_cell.length_b   1.000
_cell.length_c   1.000
_cell.angle_alpha   90.00
_cell.angle_beta   90.00
_cell.angle_gamma   90.00
#
_symmetry.space_group_name_H-M   'P 1'
#
loop_
_entity.id
_entity.type
_entity.pdbx_description
1 polymer ?
#
loop_
_entity_poly.entity_id
_entity_poly.type
_entity_poly.pdbx_seq_one_letter_code
_entity_poly.pdbx_strand_id
1 'polypeptide(L)'
;MNLPPRFASSTVREKIVAALKDRRRRFIGQDDHTSRNYLDKWRITADGLFAELAADLGTHQLYLKPNSTPQRYQYVLPHPGGETTGALLIHITLTPKGDPPRVKVSLHPHNTGHAPLKRVPLA
;
A
#
# COMPACT_ATOMS: atom_id res chain seq x y z
N MET A 1 -11.20 -9.29 -21.55
CA MET A 1 -11.19 -7.84 -21.26
C MET A 1 -10.75 -7.66 -19.81
N ASN A 2 -9.74 -6.81 -19.54
CA ASN A 2 -9.38 -6.45 -18.16
C ASN A 2 -10.43 -5.49 -17.62
N LEU A 3 -11.14 -5.89 -16.56
CA LEU A 3 -12.07 -5.00 -15.87
C LEU A 3 -11.30 -3.79 -15.30
N PRO A 4 -11.91 -2.59 -15.28
CA PRO A 4 -11.29 -1.44 -14.65
C PRO A 4 -11.01 -1.72 -13.16
N PRO A 5 -9.94 -1.14 -12.59
CA PRO A 5 -9.64 -1.27 -11.18
C PRO A 5 -10.85 -0.87 -10.32
N ARG A 6 -11.25 -1.74 -9.40
CA ARG A 6 -12.34 -1.45 -8.46
C ARG A 6 -11.79 -0.76 -7.23
N PHE A 7 -12.44 0.31 -6.79
CA PHE A 7 -12.09 0.95 -5.52
C PHE A 7 -12.47 0.06 -4.33
N ALA A 8 -11.66 0.11 -3.27
CA ALA A 8 -12.03 -0.39 -1.96
C ALA A 8 -13.09 0.53 -1.35
N SER A 9 -13.90 0.02 -0.41
CA SER A 9 -14.84 0.88 0.32
C SER A 9 -14.10 1.90 1.19
N SER A 10 -14.74 3.05 1.45
CA SER A 10 -14.22 4.07 2.36
C SER A 10 -13.88 3.49 3.73
N THR A 11 -14.76 2.65 4.29
CA THR A 11 -14.55 1.96 5.57
C THR A 11 -13.27 1.12 5.60
N VAL A 12 -12.93 0.43 4.50
CA VAL A 12 -11.69 -0.35 4.43
C VAL A 12 -10.47 0.56 4.39
N ARG A 13 -10.53 1.62 3.57
CA ARG A 13 -9.46 2.62 3.50
C ARG A 13 -9.22 3.27 4.86
N GLU A 14 -10.27 3.70 5.54
CA GLU A 14 -10.22 4.30 6.88
C GLU A 14 -9.61 3.35 7.91
N LYS A 15 -10.00 2.07 7.90
CA LYS A 15 -9.40 1.05 8.78
C LYS A 15 -7.91 0.87 8.53
N ILE A 16 -7.47 0.88 7.27
CA ILE A 16 -6.06 0.80 6.91
C ILE A 16 -5.31 2.05 7.39
N VAL A 17 -5.85 3.25 7.14
CA VAL A 17 -5.25 4.51 7.61
C VAL A 17 -5.13 4.55 9.13
N ALA A 18 -6.17 4.13 9.86
CA ALA A 18 -6.15 4.05 11.32
C ALA A 18 -5.07 3.06 11.81
N ALA A 19 -4.99 1.88 11.22
CA ALA A 19 -3.98 0.88 11.57
C ALA A 19 -2.54 1.33 11.26
N LEU A 20 -2.32 2.08 10.17
CA LEU A 20 -1.02 2.67 9.84
C LEU A 20 -0.60 3.77 10.83
N LYS A 21 -1.56 4.49 11.42
CA LYS A 21 -1.31 5.56 12.41
C LYS A 21 -1.15 5.02 13.84
N ASP A 22 -1.71 3.86 14.17
CA ASP A 22 -1.64 3.31 15.54
C ASP A 22 -0.19 2.96 15.92
N ARG A 23 0.25 3.39 17.10
CA ARG A 23 1.61 3.13 17.63
C ARG A 23 1.82 1.68 18.07
N ARG A 24 0.75 0.94 18.33
CA ARG A 24 0.74 -0.49 18.69
C ARG A 24 0.79 -1.39 17.45
N ARG A 25 0.79 -0.81 16.24
CA ARG A 25 0.87 -1.56 14.99
C ARG A 25 2.16 -2.39 14.95
N ARG A 26 2.10 -3.54 14.29
CA ARG A 26 3.27 -4.37 13.97
C ARG A 26 3.51 -4.32 12.48
N PHE A 27 4.77 -4.12 12.07
CA PHE A 27 5.15 -4.28 10.67
C PHE A 27 5.07 -5.77 10.31
N ILE A 28 4.01 -6.18 9.62
CA ILE A 28 3.88 -7.57 9.17
C ILE A 28 4.49 -7.65 7.79
N GLY A 29 5.46 -8.55 7.62
CA GLY A 29 6.26 -8.63 6.39
C GLY A 29 7.64 -7.97 6.52
N GLN A 30 8.13 -7.73 7.75
CA GLN A 30 9.44 -7.13 7.98
C GLN A 30 10.51 -7.98 7.29
N ASP A 31 10.32 -9.29 7.26
CA ASP A 31 11.20 -10.25 6.60
C ASP A 31 11.06 -10.34 5.07
N ASP A 32 10.21 -9.52 4.45
CA ASP A 32 10.22 -9.39 2.99
C ASP A 32 11.47 -8.62 2.55
N HIS A 33 12.49 -9.38 2.14
CA HIS A 33 13.75 -8.85 1.62
C HIS A 33 13.55 -7.78 0.54
N THR A 34 12.51 -7.91 -0.29
CA THR A 34 12.20 -6.94 -1.35
C THR A 34 11.84 -5.57 -0.75
N SER A 35 10.93 -5.57 0.22
CA SER A 35 10.50 -4.35 0.89
C SER A 35 11.65 -3.70 1.65
N ARG A 36 12.48 -4.48 2.36
CA ARG A 36 13.68 -3.95 3.05
C ARG A 36 14.66 -3.27 2.08
N ASN A 37 14.97 -3.91 0.96
CA ASN A 37 15.90 -3.35 -0.02
C ASN A 37 15.47 -1.97 -0.52
N TYR A 38 14.16 -1.76 -0.72
CA TYR A 38 13.64 -0.45 -1.11
C TYR A 38 13.74 0.59 0.03
N LEU A 39 13.39 0.20 1.26
CA LEU A 39 13.54 1.08 2.43
C LEU A 39 14.99 1.54 2.61
N ASP A 40 15.94 0.61 2.51
CA ASP A 40 17.38 0.88 2.64
C ASP A 40 17.86 1.79 1.49
N LYS A 41 17.49 1.47 0.25
CA LYS A 41 17.82 2.27 -0.94
C LYS A 41 17.34 3.71 -0.82
N TRP A 42 16.14 3.91 -0.30
CA TRP A 42 15.55 5.24 -0.12
C TRP A 42 15.92 5.91 1.19
N ARG A 43 16.63 5.21 2.08
CA ARG A 43 17.00 5.69 3.41
C ARG A 43 15.78 6.11 4.23
N ILE A 44 14.67 5.39 4.09
CA ILE A 44 13.45 5.62 4.87
C ILE A 44 13.25 4.49 5.87
N THR A 45 12.75 4.83 7.06
CA THR A 45 12.33 3.82 8.03
C THR A 45 10.97 3.25 7.64
N ALA A 46 10.66 2.06 8.16
CA ALA A 46 9.33 1.48 8.03
C ALA A 46 8.23 2.42 8.59
N ASP A 47 8.52 3.13 9.69
CA ASP A 47 7.62 4.10 10.28
C ASP A 47 7.43 5.33 9.39
N GLY A 48 8.50 5.79 8.72
CA GLY A 48 8.42 6.84 7.70
C GLY A 48 7.50 6.45 6.55
N LEU A 49 7.69 5.25 5.99
CA LEU A 49 6.83 4.73 4.93
C LEU A 49 5.35 4.70 5.36
N PHE A 50 5.07 4.25 6.58
CA PHE A 50 3.70 4.19 7.09
C PHE A 50 3.07 5.56 7.30
N ALA A 51 3.84 6.53 7.79
CA ALA A 51 3.37 7.90 7.94
C ALA A 51 3.01 8.51 6.57
N GLU A 52 3.88 8.36 5.58
CA GLU A 52 3.63 8.80 4.20
C GLU A 52 2.40 8.13 3.60
N LEU A 53 2.32 6.80 3.70
CA LEU A 53 1.18 6.04 3.17
C LEU A 53 -0.14 6.43 3.84
N ALA A 54 -0.14 6.65 5.16
CA ALA A 54 -1.32 7.06 5.89
C ALA A 54 -1.78 8.48 5.55
N ALA A 55 -0.82 9.39 5.29
CA ALA A 55 -1.12 10.73 4.83
C ALA A 55 -1.74 10.69 3.42
N ASP A 56 -1.11 9.94 2.51
CA ASP A 56 -1.51 9.91 1.11
C ASP A 56 -2.87 9.21 0.90
N LEU A 57 -3.12 8.09 1.60
CA LEU A 57 -4.42 7.42 1.64
C LEU A 57 -5.50 8.21 2.39
N GLY A 58 -5.11 9.24 3.15
CA GLY A 58 -6.06 10.19 3.74
C GLY A 58 -6.76 11.06 2.70
N THR A 59 -6.15 11.23 1.52
CA THR A 59 -6.67 12.12 0.46
C THR A 59 -6.84 11.41 -0.89
N HIS A 60 -6.53 10.11 -1.00
CA HIS A 60 -6.64 9.34 -2.24
C HIS A 60 -7.40 8.02 -2.07
N GLN A 61 -7.91 7.51 -3.18
CA GLN A 61 -8.60 6.22 -3.27
C GLN A 61 -7.64 5.03 -3.18
N LEU A 62 -8.13 3.93 -2.63
CA LEU A 62 -7.46 2.63 -2.56
C LEU A 62 -8.16 1.64 -3.51
N TYR A 63 -7.40 0.76 -4.17
CA TYR A 63 -7.97 -0.23 -5.09
C TYR A 63 -8.02 -1.63 -4.48
N LEU A 64 -9.01 -2.42 -4.90
CA LEU A 64 -9.03 -3.87 -4.69
C LEU A 64 -8.02 -4.54 -5.62
N LYS A 65 -7.21 -5.46 -5.08
CA LYS A 65 -6.44 -6.38 -5.92
C LYS A 65 -7.38 -7.44 -6.50
N PRO A 66 -7.44 -7.63 -7.84
CA PRO A 66 -8.21 -8.71 -8.43
C PRO A 66 -7.70 -10.09 -8.00
N ASN A 67 -8.61 -11.04 -7.81
CA ASN A 67 -8.33 -12.47 -7.60
C ASN A 67 -7.32 -12.77 -6.48
N SER A 68 -7.42 -12.07 -5.34
CA SER A 68 -6.53 -12.29 -4.20
C SER A 68 -7.26 -12.87 -2.99
N THR A 69 -6.76 -13.98 -2.44
CA THR A 69 -7.21 -14.57 -1.17
C THR A 69 -6.02 -14.77 -0.24
N PRO A 70 -6.02 -14.23 1.01
CA PRO A 70 -6.99 -13.26 1.52
C PRO A 70 -7.02 -11.98 0.67
N GLN A 71 -8.13 -11.22 0.73
CA GLN A 71 -8.30 -9.99 -0.04
C GLN A 71 -7.15 -9.03 0.22
N ARG A 72 -6.50 -8.57 -0.86
CA ARG A 72 -5.45 -7.56 -0.84
C ARG A 72 -5.94 -6.28 -1.51
N TYR A 73 -5.25 -5.21 -1.22
CA TYR A 73 -5.49 -3.89 -1.78
C TYR A 73 -4.21 -3.40 -2.46
N GLN A 74 -4.38 -2.57 -3.48
CA GLN A 74 -3.28 -2.01 -4.24
C GLN A 74 -3.34 -0.49 -4.15
N TYR A 75 -2.18 0.10 -3.88
CA TYR A 75 -1.98 1.54 -3.94
C TYR A 75 -0.69 1.86 -4.66
N VAL A 76 -0.63 3.04 -5.28
CA VAL A 76 0.55 3.51 -6.00
C VAL A 76 1.11 4.73 -5.28
N LEU A 77 2.32 4.58 -4.76
CA LEU A 77 3.06 5.68 -4.15
C LEU A 77 4.24 6.04 -5.07
N PRO A 78 4.24 7.22 -5.71
CA PRO A 78 5.41 7.70 -6.43
C PRO A 78 6.49 8.06 -5.40
N HIS A 79 7.66 7.43 -5.49
CA HIS A 79 8.79 7.77 -4.63
C HIS A 79 9.85 8.54 -5.43
N PRO A 80 10.44 9.62 -4.89
CA PRO A 80 11.22 10.62 -5.64
C PRO A 80 12.58 10.14 -6.14
N GLY A 81 12.93 8.85 -5.97
CA GLY A 81 14.21 8.26 -6.39
C GLY A 81 14.45 8.17 -7.90
N GLY A 82 13.63 8.81 -8.74
CA GLY A 82 13.92 9.02 -10.16
C GLY A 82 14.04 7.75 -11.01
N GLU A 83 13.57 6.59 -10.55
CA GLU A 83 13.56 5.41 -11.40
C GLU A 83 12.53 5.58 -12.50
N THR A 84 13.05 5.56 -13.73
CA THR A 84 12.37 5.43 -15.03
C THR A 84 11.50 4.17 -15.14
N THR A 85 11.41 3.35 -14.08
CA THR A 85 10.61 2.13 -14.00
C THR A 85 9.50 2.27 -12.95
N GLY A 86 8.44 3.02 -13.28
CA GLY A 86 7.09 2.75 -12.81
C GLY A 86 6.82 2.90 -11.30
N ALA A 87 5.91 3.79 -10.97
CA ALA A 87 5.36 3.96 -9.63
C ALA A 87 5.13 2.61 -8.89
N LEU A 88 5.64 2.48 -7.66
CA LEU A 88 5.63 1.20 -6.96
C LEU A 88 4.21 0.76 -6.62
N LEU A 89 3.99 -0.55 -6.74
CA LEU A 89 2.77 -1.17 -6.25
C LEU A 89 2.94 -1.52 -4.79
N ILE A 90 2.19 -0.84 -3.95
CA ILE A 90 2.05 -1.18 -2.55
C ILE A 90 0.90 -2.17 -2.42
N HIS A 91 1.23 -3.39 -2.02
CA HIS A 91 0.24 -4.37 -1.62
C HIS A 91 -0.06 -4.23 -0.14
N ILE A 92 -1.31 -3.95 0.18
CA ILE A 92 -1.80 -3.83 1.54
C ILE A 92 -2.71 -5.02 1.80
N THR A 93 -2.40 -5.83 2.82
CA THR A 93 -3.32 -6.86 3.32
C THR A 93 -3.90 -6.39 4.63
N LEU A 94 -5.22 -6.24 4.70
CA LEU A 94 -5.94 -5.96 5.94
C LEU A 94 -6.45 -7.29 6.50
N THR A 95 -6.03 -7.63 7.72
CA THR A 95 -6.61 -8.74 8.48
C THR A 95 -7.48 -8.15 9.60
N PRO A 96 -8.80 -8.39 9.61
CA PRO A 96 -9.69 -7.82 10.62
C PRO A 96 -9.48 -8.41 12.02
N LYS A 97 -8.67 -9.46 12.16
CA LYS A 97 -8.30 -10.07 13.45
C LYS A 97 -7.31 -9.18 14.20
N GLY A 98 -7.74 -8.64 15.34
CA GLY A 98 -6.96 -7.77 16.23
C GLY A 98 -7.52 -6.34 16.32
N ASP A 99 -7.15 -5.61 17.37
CA ASP A 99 -7.47 -4.19 17.56
C ASP A 99 -6.20 -3.40 17.93
N PRO A 100 -5.65 -2.56 17.04
CA PRO A 100 -6.15 -2.23 15.70
C PRO A 100 -6.04 -3.43 14.73
N PRO A 101 -6.76 -3.40 13.59
CA PRO A 101 -6.59 -4.39 12.53
C PRO A 101 -5.13 -4.52 12.10
N ARG A 102 -4.73 -5.75 11.76
CA ARG A 102 -3.38 -6.03 11.30
C ARG A 102 -3.23 -5.66 9.83
N VAL A 103 -2.27 -4.79 9.53
CA VAL A 103 -1.92 -4.41 8.16
C VAL A 103 -0.54 -4.94 7.79
N LYS A 104 -0.46 -5.69 6.69
CA LYS A 104 0.81 -6.04 6.03
C LYS A 104 0.99 -5.14 4.82
N VAL A 105 2.14 -4.47 4.75
CA VAL A 105 2.54 -3.64 3.61
C VAL A 105 3.72 -4.32 2.93
N SER A 106 3.62 -4.51 1.62
CA SER A 106 4.71 -5.04 0.80
C SER A 106 4.91 -4.15 -0.41
N LEU A 107 6.17 -3.78 -0.66
CA LEU A 107 6.59 -2.99 -1.81
C LEU A 107 6.93 -3.94 -2.97
N HIS A 108 6.37 -3.66 -4.14
CA HIS A 108 6.64 -4.44 -5.33
C HIS A 108 7.03 -3.54 -6.50
N PRO A 109 8.03 -3.95 -7.31
CA PRO A 109 8.25 -3.30 -8.59
C PRO A 109 6.97 -3.42 -9.41
N HIS A 110 6.63 -2.34 -10.12
CA HIS A 110 5.55 -2.40 -11.08
C HIS A 110 6.01 -3.16 -12.33
N ASN A 111 5.61 -4.44 -12.43
CA ASN A 111 6.08 -5.36 -13.47
C ASN A 111 4.95 -6.05 -14.24
N THR A 112 3.76 -5.44 -14.28
CA THR A 112 2.57 -6.07 -14.84
C THR A 112 2.42 -5.90 -16.36
N GLY A 113 3.36 -5.24 -17.04
CA GLY A 113 3.26 -4.93 -18.48
C GLY A 113 2.14 -3.93 -18.83
N HIS A 114 1.53 -3.28 -17.84
CA HIS A 114 0.47 -2.28 -18.00
C HIS A 114 0.91 -0.95 -17.37
N ALA A 115 0.16 0.13 -17.58
CA ALA A 115 0.40 1.36 -16.82
C ALA A 115 0.09 1.15 -15.33
N PRO A 116 0.81 1.80 -14.41
CA PRO A 116 0.47 1.76 -12.99
C PRO A 116 -0.93 2.35 -12.73
N LEU A 117 -1.55 1.94 -11.63
CA LEU A 117 -2.80 2.54 -11.18
C LEU A 117 -2.61 4.05 -10.96
N LYS A 118 -3.61 4.83 -11.32
CA LYS A 118 -3.58 6.28 -11.11
C LYS A 118 -3.91 6.59 -9.65
N ARG A 119 -3.29 7.63 -9.11
CA ARG A 119 -3.77 8.24 -7.86
C ARG A 119 -5.05 9.01 -8.17
N VAL A 120 -6.12 8.70 -7.45
CA VAL A 120 -7.42 9.35 -7.61
C VAL A 120 -7.77 10.03 -6.29
N PRO A 121 -8.00 11.35 -6.26
CA PRO A 121 -8.40 12.05 -5.04
C PRO A 121 -9.71 11.51 -4.45
N LEU A 122 -9.92 11.71 -3.16
CA LEU A 122 -11.25 11.57 -2.57
C LEU A 122 -12.16 12.69 -3.12
N ALA A 123 -13.41 12.34 -3.40
CA ALA A 123 -14.45 13.30 -3.77
C ALA A 123 -14.98 14.02 -2.52
#